data_AF-A0A6A9QL05-F1
#
_entry.id   AF-A0A6A9QL05-F1
#
_cell.length_a   1.000
_cell.length_b   1.000
_cell.length_c   1.000
_cell.angle_alpha   90.00
_cell.angle_beta   90.00
_cell.angle_gamma   90.00
#
_symmetry.space_group_name_H-M   'P 1'
#
loop_
_entity.id
_entity.type
_entity.pdbx_description
1 polymer ?
#
loop_
_entity_poly.entity_id
_entity_poly.type
_entity_poly.pdbx_seq_one_letter_code
_entity_poly.pdbx_strand_id
1 'polypeptide(L)'
;MKELELKLMPDDVPVNFCLATKENFVEGEVEPSFVILNYLVFVELFPFAIRSRKGSVESMEIKWGELKNILNVILSNRNLA
;
A
#
# COMPACT_ATOMS: atom_id res chain seq x y z
N MET A 1 6.53 -8.94 -4.15
CA MET A 1 7.68 -8.10 -4.52
C MET A 1 8.53 -7.85 -3.27
N LYS A 2 9.84 -8.06 -3.31
CA LYS A 2 10.71 -7.87 -2.12
C LYS A 2 10.92 -6.37 -1.86
N GLU A 3 11.10 -5.95 -0.61
CA GLU A 3 11.31 -4.54 -0.21
C GLU A 3 12.39 -3.82 -1.04
N LEU A 4 13.44 -4.55 -1.45
CA LEU A 4 14.52 -4.04 -2.28
C LEU A 4 14.08 -3.71 -3.72
N GLU A 5 13.16 -4.49 -4.28
CA GLU A 5 12.62 -4.26 -5.63
C GLU A 5 11.77 -2.99 -5.66
N LEU A 6 10.98 -2.74 -4.61
CA LEU A 6 10.22 -1.50 -4.45
C LEU A 6 11.12 -0.26 -4.38
N LYS A 7 12.22 -0.32 -3.63
CA LYS A 7 13.16 0.82 -3.49
C LYS A 7 13.85 1.23 -4.79
N LEU A 8 13.96 0.32 -5.75
CA LEU A 8 14.65 0.53 -7.03
C LEU A 8 13.71 0.90 -8.19
N MET A 9 12.39 0.94 -7.95
CA MET A 9 11.42 1.30 -8.99
C MET A 9 11.58 2.79 -9.40
N PRO A 10 11.62 3.10 -10.72
CA PRO A 10 11.56 4.46 -11.22
C PRO A 10 10.27 5.18 -10.80
N ASP A 11 10.35 6.51 -10.61
CA ASP A 11 9.25 7.32 -10.06
C ASP A 11 8.01 7.36 -10.96
N ASP A 12 8.19 7.18 -12.26
CA ASP A 12 7.16 7.24 -13.28
C ASP A 12 6.44 5.91 -13.51
N VAL A 13 6.88 4.82 -12.88
CA VAL A 13 6.22 3.52 -13.02
C VAL A 13 4.81 3.58 -12.42
N PRO A 14 3.76 3.25 -13.19
CA PRO A 14 2.42 3.09 -12.65
C PRO A 14 2.36 1.84 -11.78
N VAL A 15 1.79 2.00 -10.60
CA VAL A 15 1.52 0.92 -9.65
C VAL A 15 0.08 1.00 -9.19
N ASN A 16 -0.51 -0.14 -8.91
CA ASN A 16 -1.81 -0.23 -8.25
C ASN A 16 -1.55 -0.34 -6.75
N PHE A 17 -2.25 0.45 -5.94
CA PHE A 17 -2.14 0.36 -4.48
C PHE A 17 -3.50 0.42 -3.80
N CYS A 18 -3.61 -0.24 -2.66
CA CYS A 18 -4.74 -0.08 -1.75
C CYS A 18 -4.30 -0.11 -0.29
N LEU A 19 -5.15 0.48 0.55
CA LEU A 19 -4.95 0.56 2.01
C LEU A 19 -6.12 -0.08 2.72
N ALA A 20 -5.85 -0.97 3.68
CA ALA A 20 -6.85 -1.50 4.60
C ALA A 20 -6.39 -1.39 6.05
N THR A 21 -7.32 -1.16 6.98
CA THR A 21 -7.02 -1.25 8.40
C THR A 21 -6.89 -2.72 8.82
N LYS A 22 -5.93 -3.02 9.69
CA LYS A 22 -5.72 -4.37 10.25
C LYS A 22 -6.99 -4.96 10.86
N GLU A 23 -7.80 -4.13 11.53
CA GLU A 23 -9.05 -4.58 12.16
C GLU A 23 -10.06 -5.14 11.14
N ASN A 24 -10.05 -4.57 9.93
CA ASN A 24 -11.02 -4.87 8.88
C ASN A 24 -10.44 -5.81 7.84
N PHE A 25 -9.16 -6.13 7.89
CA PHE A 25 -8.54 -7.04 6.96
C PHE A 25 -9.00 -8.48 7.22
N VAL A 26 -9.30 -9.19 6.13
CA VAL A 26 -9.59 -10.63 6.17
C VAL A 26 -8.32 -11.34 5.70
N GLU A 27 -7.68 -12.04 6.63
CA GLU A 27 -6.48 -12.85 6.35
C GLU A 27 -6.81 -13.94 5.31
N GLY A 28 -6.00 -14.10 4.26
CA GLY A 28 -6.06 -15.29 3.41
C GLY A 28 -5.93 -15.14 1.90
N GLU A 29 -5.85 -13.93 1.32
CA GLU A 29 -5.79 -13.79 -0.15
C GLU A 29 -4.53 -13.09 -0.68
N VAL A 30 -4.01 -12.09 0.02
CA VAL A 30 -2.85 -11.30 -0.44
C VAL A 30 -2.00 -10.91 0.78
N GLU A 31 -0.68 -11.06 0.70
CA GLU A 31 0.23 -10.54 1.72
C GLU A 31 0.46 -9.04 1.49
N PRO A 32 0.42 -8.21 2.56
CA PRO A 32 0.72 -6.79 2.41
C PRO A 32 2.17 -6.60 2.00
N SER A 33 2.41 -5.67 1.07
CA SER A 33 3.76 -5.28 0.67
C SER A 33 4.54 -4.68 1.84
N PHE A 34 3.85 -3.90 2.69
CA PHE A 34 4.39 -3.40 3.95
C PHE A 34 3.28 -2.94 4.92
N VAL A 35 3.65 -2.73 6.18
CA VAL A 35 2.72 -2.37 7.27
C VAL A 35 3.08 -1.01 7.85
N ILE A 36 2.10 -0.11 7.94
CA ILE A 36 2.28 1.24 8.51
C ILE A 36 1.21 1.47 9.57
N LEU A 37 1.63 1.65 10.83
CA LEU A 37 0.72 1.81 11.96
C LEU A 37 -0.31 0.65 12.02
N ASN A 38 -1.59 0.99 11.92
CA ASN A 38 -2.72 0.05 11.88
C ASN A 38 -3.20 -0.24 10.46
N TYR A 39 -2.45 0.17 9.44
CA TYR A 39 -2.76 -0.06 8.04
C TYR A 39 -1.85 -1.12 7.42
N LEU A 40 -2.44 -1.91 6.54
CA LEU A 40 -1.79 -2.83 5.63
C LEU A 40 -1.78 -2.17 4.26
N VAL A 41 -0.59 -2.07 3.66
CA VAL A 41 -0.41 -1.43 2.35
C VAL A 41 -0.07 -2.51 1.33
N PHE A 42 -0.79 -2.49 0.23
CA PHE A 42 -0.64 -3.44 -0.86
C PHE A 42 -0.25 -2.67 -2.12
N VAL A 43 0.72 -3.18 -2.84
CA VAL A 43 1.26 -2.58 -4.07
C VAL A 43 1.53 -3.68 -5.09
N GLU A 44 0.92 -3.57 -6.27
CA GLU A 44 1.08 -4.50 -7.39
C GLU A 44 1.20 -3.77 -8.73
N LEU A 45 1.75 -4.44 -9.75
CA LEU A 45 1.84 -3.88 -11.11
C LEU A 45 0.55 -4.03 -11.91
N PHE A 46 -0.41 -4.83 -11.41
CA PHE A 46 -1.70 -5.08 -12.03
C PHE A 46 -2.82 -4.66 -11.06
N PRO A 47 -4.01 -4.30 -11.56
CA PRO A 47 -5.15 -3.99 -10.71
C PRO A 47 -5.55 -5.18 -9.85
N PHE A 48 -5.93 -4.92 -8.60
CA PHE A 48 -6.37 -5.94 -7.66
C PHE A 48 -7.39 -5.36 -6.67
N ALA A 49 -8.04 -6.23 -5.92
CA ALA A 49 -8.88 -5.82 -4.81
C ALA A 49 -8.60 -6.73 -3.63
N ILE A 50 -8.68 -6.18 -2.42
CA ILE A 50 -8.58 -6.97 -1.19
C ILE A 50 -9.96 -7.07 -0.54
N ARG A 51 -10.25 -8.23 0.04
CA ARG A 51 -11.46 -8.40 0.84
C ARG A 51 -11.24 -7.82 2.24
N SER A 52 -12.19 -7.01 2.67
CA SER A 52 -12.29 -6.51 4.04
C SER A 52 -13.63 -6.94 4.66
N ARG A 53 -13.72 -6.86 5.99
CA ARG A 53 -14.96 -7.07 6.73
C ARG A 53 -16.07 -6.09 6.34
N LYS A 54 -15.72 -4.95 5.72
CA LYS A 54 -16.65 -3.90 5.28
C LYS A 54 -16.98 -3.98 3.79
N GLY A 55 -16.41 -4.93 3.04
CA GLY A 55 -16.56 -5.06 1.59
C GLY A 55 -15.21 -5.22 0.88
N SER A 56 -15.20 -5.12 -0.45
CA SER A 56 -13.96 -5.09 -1.24
C SER A 56 -13.34 -3.69 -1.23
N VAL A 57 -12.02 -3.61 -1.13
CA VAL A 57 -11.25 -2.40 -1.35
C VAL A 57 -10.49 -2.58 -2.66
N GLU A 58 -10.86 -1.81 -3.68
CA GLU A 58 -10.20 -1.83 -4.98
C GLU A 58 -8.91 -1.02 -4.94
N SER A 59 -7.91 -1.47 -5.70
CA SER A 59 -6.67 -0.73 -5.89
C SER A 59 -6.89 0.50 -6.77
N MET A 60 -6.16 1.56 -6.47
CA MET A 60 -6.08 2.74 -7.33
C MET A 60 -4.71 2.78 -8.01
N GLU A 61 -4.69 3.17 -9.28
CA GLU A 61 -3.44 3.38 -10.02
C GLU A 61 -2.82 4.73 -9.62
N ILE A 62 -1.52 4.71 -9.32
CA ILE A 62 -0.73 5.89 -8.95
C ILE A 62 0.69 5.73 -9.49
N LYS A 63 1.45 6.82 -9.62
CA LYS A 63 2.88 6.73 -9.90
C LYS A 63 3.67 6.36 -8.65
N TRP A 64 4.71 5.54 -8.80
CA TRP A 64 5.56 5.12 -7.69
C TRP A 64 6.15 6.30 -6.89
N GLY A 65 6.57 7.38 -7.57
CA GLY A 65 7.08 8.58 -6.93
C GLY A 65 6.05 9.27 -6.03
N GLU A 66 4.78 9.30 -6.44
CA GLU A 66 3.68 9.88 -5.66
C GLU A 66 3.36 9.01 -4.44
N LEU A 67 3.34 7.68 -4.60
CA LEU A 67 3.17 6.76 -3.48
C LEU A 67 4.29 6.95 -2.45
N LYS A 68 5.55 7.04 -2.87
CA LYS A 68 6.68 7.32 -1.95
C LYS A 68 6.48 8.60 -1.15
N ASN A 69 5.98 9.66 -1.78
CA ASN A 69 5.69 10.92 -1.10
C ASN A 69 4.57 10.76 -0.05
N ILE A 70 3.48 10.05 -0.39
CA ILE A 70 2.38 9.77 0.55
C ILE A 70 2.90 9.00 1.76
N LEU A 71 3.68 7.94 1.53
CA LEU A 71 4.26 7.12 2.59
C LEU A 71 5.19 7.95 3.48
N ASN A 72 6.05 8.78 2.87
CA ASN A 72 6.94 9.67 3.61
C ASN A 72 6.14 10.67 4.47
N VAL A 73 5.08 11.28 3.97
CA VAL A 73 4.23 12.20 4.76
C VAL A 73 3.61 11.49 5.96
N ILE A 74 3.05 10.28 5.75
CA ILE A 74 2.47 9.47 6.83
C ILE A 74 3.51 9.13 7.89
N LEU A 75 4.73 8.78 7.47
CA LEU A 75 5.83 8.45 8.38
C LEU A 75 6.44 9.68 9.06
N SER A 76 6.45 10.85 8.40
CA SER A 76 7.03 12.10 8.92
C SER A 76 6.15 12.76 9.97
N ASN A 77 4.82 12.70 9.80
CA ASN A 77 3.86 13.16 10.80
C ASN A 77 3.91 12.35 12.10
N ARG A 78 4.65 11.24 12.11
CA ARG A 78 4.92 10.40 13.29
C ARG A 78 5.94 11.01 14.25
N ASN A 79 6.78 11.94 13.79
CA ASN A 79 7.76 12.63 14.63
C ASN A 79 7.19 13.87 15.33
N LEU A 80 5.90 14.16 15.15
CA LEU A 80 5.20 15.32 15.70
C LEU A 80 4.07 14.95 16.68
N ALA A 81 3.87 13.65 16.96
CA ALA A 81 2.82 13.13 17.84
C ALA A 81 3.42 12.37 19.03
#